data_AF-A0A4C2AGK6-F1
#
_entry.id   AF-A0A4C2AGK6-F1
#
_cell.length_a   1.000
_cell.length_b   1.000
_cell.length_c   1.000
_cell.angle_alpha   90.00
_cell.angle_beta   90.00
_cell.angle_gamma   90.00
#
_symmetry.space_group_name_H-M   'P 1'
#
loop_
_entity.id
_entity.type
_entity.pdbx_description
1 polymer ?
#
loop_
_entity_poly.entity_id
_entity_poly.type
_entity_poly.pdbx_seq_one_letter_code
_entity_poly.pdbx_strand_id
1 'polypeptide(L)'
;MYSQDVSLQWGDKDQKLKSLLPSKIKHIFLGGTGKRRHFQPPYLCVISTNHLNISRGVSTSYQWYGTAFLQRSNDRLDLLCETSELIGEATQADEAIFTSNVNDRATLQPLLSELRVRYTVLLAKLDSVYDQLLQSQKRLLIKRLLESCLGRLLEIKHELVEFHLSDFTYDDDEVFERLAVTPEEAEPRIPQYFIRERAEEIENKNRFIAEILKRLGHEPPKIQPLILTEQQAVLIIQAHERARQGRLSVCGEDLSLGERRKRRKWRNTSHRNGTTALCGIKTMKRAEEVKEYRRGLQTKREQEYLETLESIEDSVRKKHAPRLHDQMADELRRRVNEYFERTGKFPDFPSEESGGSRAMFSRQGTGTDSELSKSSPVSSKESKKSKEKEKKNNKNNETKTKDEEENMEVFQCSSSAFLQEIITANEEFEDIWKFKDEKENAKEKCYEDMIERDKMIKIEGEVRVVVDEVIRGELELLQAAYDKDRAHKGKKAKKPQKKVRRGGKKKEKEKDLTPDRTTESLFEELVTNGIIRPYPSMSIDDYIGEKCYIGAELRKQEAEPSPCLGDVRQLIKEYCVLPLGAEYVRANSPQTSWKRQKMLVHSICSELGATLFDLTPANIVGKYPGKPVSLC
;
A
#
# COMPACT_ATOMS: atom_id res chain seq x y z
N MET A 1 -48.76 -18.06 33.25
CA MET A 1 -49.94 -17.17 33.12
C MET A 1 -49.38 -15.81 32.75
N TYR A 2 -49.51 -15.21 31.57
CA TYR A 2 -50.35 -15.41 30.39
C TYR A 2 -49.45 -15.34 29.14
N SER A 3 -49.83 -16.11 28.13
CA SER A 3 -49.31 -16.07 26.76
C SER A 3 -49.95 -14.90 25.99
N GLN A 4 -49.21 -14.27 25.07
CA GLN A 4 -49.70 -13.99 23.71
C GLN A 4 -48.61 -13.41 22.79
N ASP A 5 -48.27 -14.20 21.78
CA ASP A 5 -47.71 -13.80 20.49
C ASP A 5 -48.63 -12.81 19.78
N VAL A 6 -48.06 -11.78 19.14
CA VAL A 6 -48.63 -11.16 17.92
C VAL A 6 -47.51 -10.78 16.97
N SER A 7 -47.38 -11.61 15.94
CA SER A 7 -46.83 -11.30 14.63
C SER A 7 -47.71 -10.27 13.91
N LEU A 8 -47.12 -9.22 13.32
CA LEU A 8 -47.84 -8.30 12.42
C LEU A 8 -47.08 -8.11 11.11
N GLN A 9 -47.77 -8.52 10.05
CA GLN A 9 -47.42 -8.49 8.65
C GLN A 9 -47.27 -7.07 8.12
N TRP A 10 -46.31 -6.88 7.21
CA TRP A 10 -46.22 -5.73 6.33
C TRP A 10 -47.28 -5.85 5.23
N GLY A 11 -48.33 -5.05 5.30
CA GLY A 11 -49.37 -4.93 4.28
C GLY A 11 -49.94 -3.52 4.23
N ASP A 12 -49.96 -2.95 3.03
CA ASP A 12 -50.74 -1.79 2.57
C ASP A 12 -50.75 -0.50 3.42
N LYS A 13 -49.78 0.38 3.16
CA LYS A 13 -49.85 1.81 3.52
C LYS A 13 -49.66 2.78 2.34
N ASP A 14 -49.89 2.33 1.10
CA ASP A 14 -49.78 3.19 -0.10
C ASP A 14 -51.11 3.77 -0.61
N GLN A 15 -52.25 3.45 0.00
CA GLN A 15 -53.56 3.96 -0.45
C GLN A 15 -54.13 5.14 0.35
N LYS A 16 -53.52 5.56 1.47
CA LYS A 16 -54.03 6.67 2.31
C LYS A 16 -53.31 8.02 2.16
N LEU A 17 -52.32 8.12 1.28
CA LEU A 17 -51.58 9.37 1.00
C LEU A 17 -52.11 10.17 -0.21
N LYS A 18 -53.17 9.69 -0.88
CA LYS A 18 -53.77 10.36 -2.05
C LYS A 18 -54.99 11.25 -1.72
N SER A 19 -55.35 11.44 -0.46
CA SER A 19 -56.55 12.19 -0.05
C SER A 19 -56.30 13.55 0.62
N LEU A 20 -55.06 14.06 0.65
CA LEU A 20 -54.73 15.35 1.28
C LEU A 20 -53.88 16.26 0.37
N LEU A 21 -54.39 16.58 -0.83
CA LEU A 21 -53.86 17.65 -1.67
C LEU A 21 -54.97 18.63 -2.08
N PRO A 22 -54.82 19.95 -1.83
CA PRO A 22 -55.84 20.95 -2.16
C PRO A 22 -56.04 21.20 -3.67
N SER A 23 -57.29 21.49 -4.03
CA SER A 23 -57.90 21.53 -5.37
C SER A 23 -57.53 22.71 -6.30
N LYS A 24 -56.25 23.07 -6.44
CA LYS A 24 -55.82 24.05 -7.46
C LYS A 24 -54.55 23.57 -8.17
N ILE A 25 -54.73 22.73 -9.18
CA ILE A 25 -53.96 22.60 -10.45
C ILE A 25 -54.63 21.41 -11.18
N LYS A 26 -55.78 21.67 -11.79
CA LYS A 26 -56.44 20.81 -12.77
C LYS A 26 -57.10 21.71 -13.80
N HIS A 27 -56.29 22.33 -14.65
CA HIS A 27 -56.71 22.86 -15.95
C HIS A 27 -55.45 23.03 -16.79
N ILE A 28 -55.61 22.89 -18.12
CA ILE A 28 -54.60 22.83 -19.18
C ILE A 28 -54.13 21.41 -19.47
N PHE A 29 -55.06 20.56 -19.91
CA PHE A 29 -54.85 19.69 -21.07
C PHE A 29 -56.24 19.40 -21.63
N LEU A 30 -56.59 20.02 -22.76
CA LEU A 30 -57.52 19.53 -23.78
C LEU A 30 -57.75 20.64 -24.83
N GLY A 31 -57.49 20.32 -26.10
CA GLY A 31 -58.04 21.00 -27.27
C GLY A 31 -57.04 21.77 -28.14
N GLY A 32 -56.89 21.38 -29.42
CA GLY A 32 -56.26 22.25 -30.42
C GLY A 32 -55.64 21.56 -31.64
N THR A 33 -56.48 21.20 -32.59
CA THR A 33 -56.23 20.70 -33.94
C THR A 33 -55.25 21.52 -34.82
N GLY A 34 -54.35 20.81 -35.53
CA GLY A 34 -54.03 20.95 -36.96
C GLY A 34 -53.43 22.26 -37.53
N LYS A 35 -52.19 22.18 -38.05
CA LYS A 35 -51.85 22.52 -39.46
C LYS A 35 -50.40 22.15 -39.82
N ARG A 36 -50.25 21.43 -40.93
CA ARG A 36 -48.98 21.08 -41.60
C ARG A 36 -48.34 22.32 -42.23
N ARG A 37 -47.01 22.41 -42.20
CA ARG A 37 -46.18 22.94 -43.30
C ARG A 37 -44.92 22.08 -43.47
N HIS A 38 -44.62 21.76 -44.71
CA HIS A 38 -43.59 20.85 -45.21
C HIS A 38 -42.23 21.57 -45.41
N PHE A 39 -41.13 20.81 -45.19
CA PHE A 39 -39.87 20.67 -45.98
C PHE A 39 -39.03 21.91 -46.35
N GLN A 40 -37.67 21.94 -46.39
CA GLN A 40 -36.53 21.04 -46.05
C GLN A 40 -35.22 21.92 -46.07
N PRO A 41 -33.96 21.41 -45.88
CA PRO A 41 -32.87 22.05 -45.11
C PRO A 41 -31.75 22.70 -46.00
N PRO A 42 -30.57 23.06 -45.43
CA PRO A 42 -29.46 22.10 -45.61
C PRO A 42 -28.32 22.04 -44.54
N TYR A 43 -27.58 20.92 -44.61
CA TYR A 43 -26.20 20.56 -44.17
C TYR A 43 -25.84 20.57 -42.66
N LEU A 44 -25.83 19.41 -42.00
CA LEU A 44 -24.73 18.42 -41.81
C LEU A 44 -23.76 18.76 -40.66
N CYS A 45 -23.94 18.11 -39.51
CA CYS A 45 -22.83 17.68 -38.65
C CYS A 45 -23.18 16.30 -38.08
N VAL A 46 -22.35 15.33 -38.44
CA VAL A 46 -22.51 13.90 -38.16
C VAL A 46 -22.02 13.64 -36.75
N ILE A 47 -22.91 13.22 -35.85
CA ILE A 47 -22.55 12.42 -34.68
C ILE A 47 -23.25 11.08 -34.86
N SER A 48 -22.45 10.07 -35.19
CA SER A 48 -22.88 8.68 -35.36
C SER A 48 -23.31 8.11 -34.02
N THR A 49 -24.61 8.15 -33.73
CA THR A 49 -25.25 7.26 -32.77
C THR A 49 -25.90 6.13 -33.55
N ASN A 50 -25.24 4.98 -33.63
CA ASN A 50 -25.85 3.77 -34.19
C ASN A 50 -26.99 3.31 -33.27
N HIS A 51 -28.21 3.60 -33.70
CA HIS A 51 -29.45 2.94 -33.29
C HIS A 51 -29.42 1.48 -33.76
N LEU A 52 -29.44 0.51 -32.84
CA LEU A 52 -29.89 -0.84 -33.17
C LEU A 52 -31.40 -0.95 -32.96
N ASN A 53 -32.08 -1.27 -34.06
CA ASN A 53 -33.50 -1.61 -34.14
C ASN A 53 -33.83 -2.80 -33.24
N ILE A 54 -34.87 -2.65 -32.43
CA ILE A 54 -35.51 -3.74 -31.69
C ILE A 54 -36.57 -4.35 -32.61
N SER A 55 -36.30 -5.54 -33.14
CA SER A 55 -37.34 -6.45 -33.62
C SER A 55 -36.88 -7.91 -33.59
N ARG A 56 -37.50 -8.64 -32.64
CA ARG A 56 -37.73 -10.10 -32.61
C ARG A 56 -36.50 -11.03 -32.51
N GLY A 57 -36.46 -11.79 -31.41
CA GLY A 57 -35.69 -13.03 -31.33
C GLY A 57 -35.15 -13.31 -29.93
N VAL A 58 -35.78 -14.23 -29.21
CA VAL A 58 -35.35 -14.73 -27.90
C VAL A 58 -34.05 -15.52 -28.07
N SER A 59 -32.89 -14.85 -28.13
CA SER A 59 -31.56 -15.48 -28.08
C SER A 59 -30.41 -14.46 -27.95
N THR A 60 -30.54 -13.42 -27.11
CA THR A 60 -29.48 -12.38 -26.99
C THR A 60 -29.08 -12.05 -25.57
N SER A 61 -29.60 -12.72 -24.54
CA SER A 61 -29.18 -12.42 -23.17
C SER A 61 -27.70 -12.78 -22.93
N TYR A 62 -27.24 -13.94 -23.39
CA TYR A 62 -25.85 -14.39 -23.18
C TYR A 62 -24.79 -13.62 -23.98
N GLN A 63 -25.12 -13.11 -25.18
CA GLN A 63 -24.18 -12.38 -26.02
C GLN A 63 -23.92 -10.95 -25.50
N TRP A 64 -24.93 -10.30 -24.91
CA TRP A 64 -24.79 -8.96 -24.33
C TRP A 64 -24.04 -8.96 -22.98
N TYR A 65 -24.15 -10.04 -22.18
CA TYR A 65 -23.34 -10.17 -20.97
C TYR A 65 -21.86 -10.38 -21.28
N GLY A 66 -21.55 -11.17 -22.33
CA GLY A 66 -20.17 -11.38 -22.77
C GLY A 66 -19.49 -10.11 -23.28
N THR A 67 -20.17 -9.31 -24.10
CA THR A 67 -19.62 -8.05 -24.64
C THR A 67 -19.43 -6.98 -23.57
N ALA A 68 -20.38 -6.85 -22.63
CA ALA A 68 -20.27 -5.90 -21.53
C ALA A 68 -19.19 -6.28 -20.50
N PHE A 69 -18.94 -7.58 -20.28
CA PHE A 69 -17.87 -8.03 -19.40
C PHE A 69 -16.49 -7.83 -20.03
N LEU A 70 -16.33 -8.19 -21.30
CA LEU A 70 -15.08 -7.96 -22.05
C LEU A 70 -14.75 -6.47 -22.16
N GLN A 71 -15.75 -5.61 -22.42
CA GLN A 71 -15.55 -4.17 -22.42
C GLN A 71 -15.01 -3.67 -21.07
N ARG A 72 -15.60 -4.11 -19.95
CA ARG A 72 -15.13 -3.73 -18.61
C ARG A 72 -13.74 -4.28 -18.26
N SER A 73 -13.34 -5.41 -18.84
CA SER A 73 -11.99 -5.97 -18.65
C SER A 73 -10.96 -5.11 -19.37
N ASN A 74 -11.25 -4.75 -20.62
CA ASN A 74 -10.44 -3.83 -21.41
C ASN A 74 -10.31 -2.47 -20.70
N ASP A 75 -11.41 -1.90 -20.18
CA ASP A 75 -11.36 -0.64 -19.45
C ASP A 75 -10.44 -0.70 -18.20
N ARG A 76 -10.29 -1.88 -17.56
CA ARG A 76 -9.36 -2.08 -16.42
C ARG A 76 -7.91 -2.21 -16.89
N LEU A 77 -7.69 -2.89 -18.01
CA LEU A 77 -6.36 -3.06 -18.59
C LEU A 77 -5.83 -1.73 -19.14
N ASP A 78 -6.69 -0.92 -19.76
CA ASP A 78 -6.33 0.43 -20.24
C ASP A 78 -5.88 1.30 -19.06
N LEU A 79 -6.62 1.28 -17.94
CA LEU A 79 -6.23 2.00 -16.72
C LEU A 79 -4.88 1.52 -16.15
N LEU A 80 -4.59 0.23 -16.24
CA LEU A 80 -3.30 -0.34 -15.83
C LEU A 80 -2.16 0.11 -16.75
N CYS A 81 -2.37 0.09 -18.07
CA CYS A 81 -1.40 0.57 -19.05
C CYS A 81 -1.09 2.05 -18.87
N GLU A 82 -2.12 2.89 -18.73
CA GLU A 82 -1.96 4.32 -18.41
C GLU A 82 -1.15 4.53 -17.12
N THR A 83 -1.41 3.71 -16.09
CA THR A 83 -0.68 3.80 -14.83
C THR A 83 0.78 3.35 -14.98
N SER A 84 1.06 2.31 -15.78
CA SER A 84 2.43 1.86 -16.09
C SER A 84 3.24 2.92 -16.82
N GLU A 85 2.62 3.63 -17.77
CA GLU A 85 3.26 4.75 -18.48
C GLU A 85 3.64 5.87 -17.51
N LEU A 86 2.72 6.26 -16.61
CA LEU A 86 3.01 7.25 -15.57
C LEU A 86 4.12 6.79 -14.60
N ILE A 87 4.18 5.49 -14.28
CA ILE A 87 5.27 4.94 -13.46
C ILE A 87 6.61 5.11 -14.20
N GLY A 88 6.65 4.75 -15.49
CA GLY A 88 7.83 4.92 -16.32
C GLY A 88 8.31 6.38 -16.42
N GLU A 89 7.39 7.33 -16.56
CA GLU A 89 7.71 8.76 -16.56
C GLU A 89 8.28 9.22 -15.21
N ALA A 90 7.69 8.77 -14.09
CA ALA A 90 8.15 9.13 -12.76
C ALA A 90 9.52 8.53 -12.43
N THR A 91 9.75 7.25 -12.72
CA THR A 91 11.02 6.58 -12.44
C THR A 91 12.15 7.12 -13.32
N GLN A 92 11.89 7.42 -14.60
CA GLN A 92 12.87 8.06 -15.48
C GLN A 92 13.27 9.45 -14.98
N ALA A 93 12.31 10.25 -14.51
CA ALA A 93 12.60 11.53 -13.91
C ALA A 93 13.41 11.39 -12.60
N ASP A 94 13.11 10.38 -11.79
CA ASP A 94 13.82 10.08 -10.54
C ASP A 94 15.28 9.69 -10.81
N GLU A 95 15.51 8.78 -11.76
CA GLU A 95 16.85 8.38 -12.20
C GLU A 95 17.64 9.54 -12.84
N ALA A 96 16.96 10.45 -13.55
CA ALA A 96 17.59 11.62 -14.13
C ALA A 96 18.19 12.55 -13.05
N ILE A 97 17.54 12.70 -11.90
CA ILE A 97 18.09 13.49 -10.77
C ILE A 97 19.36 12.84 -10.24
N PHE A 98 19.36 11.51 -10.07
CA PHE A 98 20.51 10.79 -9.53
C PHE A 98 21.70 10.74 -10.49
N THR A 99 21.45 10.57 -11.79
CA THR A 99 22.50 10.49 -12.82
C THR A 99 23.15 11.83 -13.12
N SER A 100 22.40 12.93 -13.00
CA SER A 100 22.88 14.27 -13.33
C SER A 100 23.77 14.89 -12.25
N ASN A 101 23.88 14.30 -11.05
CA ASN A 101 24.65 14.82 -9.90
C ASN A 101 24.38 16.32 -9.67
N VAL A 102 23.12 16.73 -9.79
CA VAL A 102 22.70 18.11 -9.59
C VAL A 102 22.84 18.44 -8.10
N ASN A 103 23.95 19.11 -7.78
CA ASN A 103 24.30 19.54 -6.42
C ASN A 103 23.85 20.99 -6.13
N ASP A 104 23.42 21.72 -7.17
CA ASP A 104 22.96 23.08 -7.01
C ASP A 104 21.53 23.11 -6.46
N ARG A 105 21.40 23.67 -5.25
CA ARG A 105 20.13 23.70 -4.50
C ARG A 105 19.00 24.34 -5.30
N ALA A 106 19.29 25.37 -6.09
CA ALA A 106 18.28 26.09 -6.86
C ALA A 106 17.65 25.24 -7.99
N THR A 107 18.36 24.25 -8.50
CA THR A 107 17.88 23.38 -9.58
C THR A 107 17.30 22.07 -9.06
N LEU A 108 17.76 21.59 -7.90
CA LEU A 108 17.27 20.37 -7.28
C LEU A 108 15.87 20.51 -6.67
N GLN A 109 15.58 21.65 -6.03
CA GLN A 109 14.28 21.90 -5.40
C GLN A 109 13.07 21.72 -6.34
N PRO A 110 13.02 22.35 -7.53
CA PRO A 110 11.87 22.19 -8.42
C PRO A 110 11.73 20.75 -8.94
N LEU A 111 12.85 20.02 -9.07
CA LEU A 111 12.84 18.61 -9.48
C LEU A 111 12.25 17.71 -8.38
N LEU A 112 12.62 17.94 -7.11
CA LEU A 112 12.04 17.21 -5.97
C LEU A 112 10.56 17.53 -5.77
N SER A 113 10.15 18.79 -5.93
CA SER A 113 8.73 19.19 -5.92
C SER A 113 7.95 18.47 -7.03
N GLU A 114 8.49 18.40 -8.24
CA GLU A 114 7.88 17.68 -9.37
C GLU A 114 7.72 16.19 -9.08
N LEU A 115 8.76 15.52 -8.56
CA LEU A 115 8.68 14.11 -8.17
C LEU A 115 7.62 13.87 -7.08
N ARG A 116 7.56 14.73 -6.06
CA ARG A 116 6.57 14.64 -4.98
C ARG A 116 5.14 14.63 -5.55
N VAL A 117 4.84 15.52 -6.49
CA VAL A 117 3.53 15.59 -7.14
C VAL A 117 3.28 14.36 -8.02
N ARG A 118 4.25 13.94 -8.84
CA ARG A 118 4.13 12.71 -9.66
C ARG A 118 3.80 11.48 -8.83
N TYR A 119 4.57 11.21 -7.77
CA TYR A 119 4.34 10.05 -6.90
C TYR A 119 3.02 10.15 -6.11
N THR A 120 2.57 11.36 -5.78
CA THR A 120 1.25 11.58 -5.15
C THR A 120 0.10 11.19 -6.09
N VAL A 121 0.17 11.63 -7.35
CA VAL A 121 -0.84 11.27 -8.37
C VAL A 121 -0.80 9.77 -8.66
N LEU A 122 0.40 9.20 -8.79
CA LEU A 122 0.59 7.76 -8.96
C LEU A 122 -0.03 6.95 -7.83
N LEU A 123 0.16 7.35 -6.58
CA LEU A 123 -0.43 6.68 -5.42
C LEU A 123 -1.95 6.61 -5.52
N ALA A 124 -2.61 7.71 -5.91
CA ALA A 124 -4.05 7.76 -6.09
C ALA A 124 -4.55 6.89 -7.27
N LYS A 125 -3.79 6.87 -8.37
CA LYS A 125 -4.08 6.03 -9.54
C LYS A 125 -3.93 4.55 -9.22
N LEU A 126 -2.85 4.17 -8.53
CA LEU A 126 -2.58 2.81 -8.07
C LEU A 126 -3.65 2.32 -7.07
N ASP A 127 -4.11 3.16 -6.14
CA ASP A 127 -5.23 2.80 -5.24
C ASP A 127 -6.53 2.55 -6.02
N SER A 128 -6.81 3.38 -7.03
CA SER A 128 -7.97 3.17 -7.91
C SER A 128 -7.86 1.87 -8.68
N VAL A 129 -6.72 1.59 -9.32
CA VAL A 129 -6.44 0.33 -10.01
C VAL A 129 -6.62 -0.86 -9.05
N TYR A 130 -6.05 -0.78 -7.86
CA TYR A 130 -6.14 -1.82 -6.84
C TYR A 130 -7.58 -2.11 -6.40
N ASP A 131 -8.45 -1.09 -6.32
CA ASP A 131 -9.88 -1.28 -6.03
C ASP A 131 -10.67 -1.82 -7.22
N GLN A 132 -10.25 -1.59 -8.47
CA GLN A 132 -10.95 -2.10 -9.65
C GLN A 132 -10.63 -3.56 -10.00
N LEU A 133 -9.42 -4.04 -9.72
CA LEU A 133 -8.98 -5.38 -10.13
C LEU A 133 -9.71 -6.49 -9.37
N LEU A 134 -10.03 -7.59 -10.06
CA LEU A 134 -10.60 -8.80 -9.43
C LEU A 134 -9.55 -9.90 -9.24
N GLN A 135 -8.61 -10.00 -10.18
CA GLN A 135 -7.61 -11.06 -10.19
C GLN A 135 -6.58 -10.91 -9.05
N SER A 136 -6.48 -11.93 -8.18
CA SER A 136 -5.64 -11.89 -6.97
C SER A 136 -4.15 -11.69 -7.27
N GLN A 137 -3.60 -12.38 -8.27
CA GLN A 137 -2.18 -12.27 -8.65
C GLN A 137 -1.80 -10.85 -9.14
N LYS A 138 -2.58 -10.25 -10.05
CA LYS A 138 -2.36 -8.86 -10.48
C LYS A 138 -2.45 -7.90 -9.29
N ARG A 139 -3.38 -8.14 -8.38
CA ARG A 139 -3.54 -7.31 -7.17
C ARG A 139 -2.33 -7.35 -6.25
N LEU A 140 -1.66 -8.51 -6.11
CA LEU A 140 -0.41 -8.60 -5.35
C LEU A 140 0.69 -7.71 -5.95
N LEU A 141 0.82 -7.70 -7.28
CA LEU A 141 1.77 -6.84 -7.98
C LEU A 141 1.45 -5.35 -7.77
N ILE A 142 0.19 -4.95 -7.97
CA ILE A 142 -0.22 -3.56 -7.77
C ILE A 142 -0.07 -3.13 -6.30
N LYS A 143 -0.31 -4.03 -5.34
CA LYS A 143 -0.07 -3.75 -3.92
C LYS A 143 1.42 -3.48 -3.64
N ARG A 144 2.33 -4.30 -4.19
CA ARG A 144 3.78 -4.05 -4.12
C ARG A 144 4.15 -2.68 -4.70
N LEU A 145 3.66 -2.37 -5.90
CA LEU A 145 3.87 -1.06 -6.54
C LEU A 145 3.35 0.09 -5.66
N LEU A 146 2.15 -0.04 -5.10
CA LEU A 146 1.55 0.99 -4.26
C LEU A 146 2.37 1.20 -2.98
N GLU A 147 2.78 0.14 -2.28
CA GLU A 147 3.61 0.23 -1.09
C GLU A 147 5.00 0.83 -1.38
N SER A 148 5.62 0.49 -2.50
CA SER A 148 6.91 1.05 -2.91
C SER A 148 6.80 2.52 -3.34
N CYS A 149 5.78 2.89 -4.12
CA CYS A 149 5.48 4.29 -4.47
C CYS A 149 5.19 5.13 -3.22
N LEU A 150 4.48 4.57 -2.25
CA LEU A 150 4.22 5.21 -0.96
C LEU A 150 5.52 5.45 -0.20
N GLY A 151 6.41 4.46 -0.14
CA GLY A 151 7.73 4.58 0.46
C GLY A 151 8.56 5.68 -0.20
N ARG A 152 8.64 5.69 -1.53
CA ARG A 152 9.37 6.72 -2.29
C ARG A 152 8.81 8.12 -2.07
N LEU A 153 7.49 8.28 -2.01
CA LEU A 153 6.85 9.55 -1.70
C LEU A 153 7.28 10.10 -0.34
N LEU A 154 7.38 9.23 0.68
CA LEU A 154 7.83 9.61 2.02
C LEU A 154 9.33 9.96 2.08
N GLU A 155 10.17 9.28 1.30
CA GLU A 155 11.59 9.65 1.13
C GLU A 155 11.73 11.04 0.51
N ILE A 156 11.03 11.31 -0.60
CA ILE A 156 11.05 12.64 -1.25
C ILE A 156 10.54 13.72 -0.30
N LYS A 157 9.49 13.42 0.47
CA LYS A 157 8.99 14.33 1.51
C LYS A 157 10.08 14.62 2.55
N HIS A 158 10.80 13.61 3.00
CA HIS A 158 11.90 13.79 3.95
C HIS A 158 13.03 14.65 3.36
N GLU A 159 13.43 14.38 2.11
CA GLU A 159 14.44 15.17 1.38
C GLU A 159 14.01 16.64 1.25
N LEU A 160 12.73 16.92 0.93
CA LEU A 160 12.19 18.29 0.86
C LEU A 160 12.17 19.00 2.23
N VAL A 161 11.94 18.27 3.31
CA VAL A 161 11.95 18.81 4.68
C VAL A 161 13.37 19.16 5.10
N GLU A 162 14.34 18.30 4.79
CA GLU A 162 15.77 18.61 5.00
C GLU A 162 16.22 19.80 4.15
N PHE A 163 15.74 19.89 2.91
CA PHE A 163 16.04 20.99 2.02
C PHE A 163 15.52 22.35 2.54
N HIS A 164 14.26 22.40 2.97
CA HIS A 164 13.61 23.63 3.44
C HIS A 164 13.78 23.92 4.93
N LEU A 165 14.31 22.97 5.70
CA LEU A 165 14.34 22.99 7.17
C LEU A 165 12.95 23.27 7.78
N SER A 166 11.90 22.79 7.11
CA SER A 166 10.50 23.04 7.46
C SER A 166 9.68 21.80 7.18
N ASP A 167 8.90 21.37 8.19
CA ASP A 167 7.97 20.25 8.04
C ASP A 167 6.88 20.55 7.00
N PHE A 168 6.58 21.82 6.76
CA PHE A 168 5.58 22.25 5.78
C PHE A 168 6.20 22.32 4.37
N THR A 169 5.55 21.67 3.42
CA THR A 169 5.91 21.70 2.00
C THR A 169 4.80 22.37 1.21
N TYR A 170 5.17 23.34 0.37
CA TYR A 170 4.26 24.02 -0.53
C TYR A 170 4.71 23.71 -1.95
N ASP A 171 3.76 23.30 -2.78
CA ASP A 171 4.02 22.97 -4.17
C ASP A 171 4.05 24.23 -5.03
N ASP A 172 4.93 24.23 -6.03
CA ASP A 172 5.05 25.31 -6.99
C ASP A 172 3.95 25.25 -8.06
N ASP A 173 3.29 26.38 -8.33
CA ASP A 173 2.25 26.47 -9.37
C ASP A 173 2.75 26.05 -10.76
N GLU A 174 4.04 26.30 -11.06
CA GLU A 174 4.69 25.89 -12.31
C GLU A 174 4.70 24.35 -12.49
N VAL A 175 4.78 23.60 -11.39
CA VAL A 175 4.72 22.13 -11.41
C VAL A 175 3.29 21.67 -11.70
N PHE A 176 2.28 22.33 -11.13
CA PHE A 176 0.87 22.04 -11.41
C PHE A 176 0.50 22.31 -12.86
N GLU A 177 0.97 23.42 -13.44
CA GLU A 177 0.76 23.73 -14.85
C GLU A 177 1.44 22.70 -15.78
N ARG A 178 2.69 22.33 -15.47
CA ARG A 178 3.47 21.36 -16.26
C ARG A 178 2.85 19.97 -16.26
N LEU A 179 2.39 19.49 -15.10
CA LEU A 179 1.80 18.17 -14.94
C LEU A 179 0.29 18.14 -15.24
N ALA A 180 -0.34 19.30 -15.44
CA ALA A 180 -1.79 19.45 -15.58
C ALA A 180 -2.56 18.83 -14.40
N VAL A 181 -2.04 19.01 -13.18
CA VAL A 181 -2.58 18.45 -11.93
C VAL A 181 -3.19 19.56 -11.08
N THR A 182 -4.34 19.29 -10.48
CA THR A 182 -4.96 20.24 -9.54
C THR A 182 -4.34 20.12 -8.12
N PRO A 183 -4.37 21.19 -7.31
CA PRO A 183 -3.88 21.11 -5.93
C PRO A 183 -4.55 20.03 -5.07
N GLU A 184 -5.83 19.71 -5.36
CA GLU A 184 -6.58 18.63 -4.70
C GLU A 184 -6.07 17.23 -5.08
N GLU A 185 -5.58 17.06 -6.32
CA GLU A 185 -5.00 15.80 -6.81
C GLU A 185 -3.56 15.60 -6.32
N ALA A 186 -2.86 16.69 -6.02
CA ALA A 186 -1.53 16.69 -5.41
C ALA A 186 -1.54 16.50 -3.88
N GLU A 187 -2.71 16.23 -3.29
CA GLU A 187 -2.82 15.80 -1.89
C GLU A 187 -2.64 14.28 -1.77
N PRO A 188 -1.78 13.82 -0.85
CA PRO A 188 -1.63 12.39 -0.63
C PRO A 188 -2.93 11.80 -0.07
N ARG A 189 -3.47 10.81 -0.78
CA ARG A 189 -4.67 10.07 -0.36
C ARG A 189 -4.28 8.84 0.45
N ILE A 190 -5.08 8.53 1.47
CA ILE A 190 -4.89 7.33 2.28
C ILE A 190 -5.40 6.13 1.46
N PRO A 191 -4.56 5.12 1.18
CA PRO A 191 -4.99 3.95 0.43
C PRO A 191 -6.10 3.17 1.13
N GLN A 192 -7.12 2.74 0.38
CA GLN A 192 -8.31 2.10 0.95
C GLN A 192 -8.01 0.73 1.58
N TYR A 193 -6.94 0.07 1.16
CA TYR A 193 -6.58 -1.26 1.63
C TYR A 193 -6.09 -1.29 3.10
N PHE A 194 -5.62 -0.16 3.64
CA PHE A 194 -5.14 -0.04 5.02
C PHE A 194 -6.16 -0.54 6.06
N ILE A 195 -7.43 -0.21 5.84
CA ILE A 195 -8.56 -0.67 6.65
C ILE A 195 -9.20 -1.89 6.02
N ARG A 196 -9.43 -1.89 4.70
CA ARG A 196 -10.28 -2.90 4.03
C ARG A 196 -9.80 -4.33 4.27
N GLU A 197 -8.49 -4.59 4.18
CA GLU A 197 -7.95 -5.94 4.34
C GLU A 197 -8.03 -6.45 5.79
N ARG A 198 -8.02 -5.52 6.75
CA ARG A 198 -8.11 -5.82 8.19
C ARG A 198 -9.48 -5.50 8.78
N ALA A 199 -10.49 -5.26 7.94
CA ALA A 199 -11.79 -4.77 8.38
C ALA A 199 -12.45 -5.75 9.37
N GLU A 200 -12.37 -7.05 9.08
CA GLU A 200 -12.89 -8.11 9.95
C GLU A 200 -12.14 -8.18 11.29
N GLU A 201 -10.81 -8.06 11.28
CA GLU A 201 -9.98 -8.00 12.49
C GLU A 201 -10.34 -6.78 13.36
N ILE A 202 -10.45 -5.61 12.74
CA ILE A 202 -10.81 -4.35 13.40
C ILE A 202 -12.21 -4.45 14.00
N GLU A 203 -13.17 -5.01 13.27
CA GLU A 203 -14.55 -5.19 13.76
C GLU A 203 -14.60 -6.16 14.95
N ASN A 204 -13.94 -7.31 14.86
CA ASN A 204 -13.87 -8.30 15.92
C ASN A 204 -13.24 -7.71 17.19
N LYS A 205 -12.15 -6.95 17.04
CA LYS A 205 -11.50 -6.24 18.14
C LYS A 205 -12.39 -5.18 18.78
N ASN A 206 -13.08 -4.38 17.97
CA ASN A 206 -14.01 -3.35 18.45
C ASN A 206 -15.21 -3.98 19.18
N ARG A 207 -15.71 -5.11 18.69
CA ARG A 207 -16.77 -5.89 19.33
C ARG A 207 -16.33 -6.40 20.70
N PHE A 208 -15.13 -6.96 20.78
CA PHE A 208 -14.54 -7.43 22.04
C PHE A 208 -14.41 -6.32 23.08
N ILE A 209 -13.89 -5.14 22.68
CA ILE A 209 -13.83 -3.95 23.55
C ILE A 209 -15.22 -3.55 24.04
N ALA A 210 -16.20 -3.50 23.13
CA ALA A 210 -17.56 -3.11 23.47
C ALA A 210 -18.22 -4.10 24.46
N GLU A 211 -17.97 -5.40 24.32
CA GLU A 211 -18.48 -6.43 25.23
C GLU A 211 -17.90 -6.29 26.64
N ILE A 212 -16.58 -6.05 26.76
CA ILE A 212 -15.94 -5.81 28.06
C ILE A 212 -16.52 -4.56 28.73
N LEU A 213 -16.63 -3.45 28.01
CA LEU A 213 -17.19 -2.21 28.53
C LEU A 213 -18.64 -2.37 28.98
N LYS A 214 -19.44 -3.12 28.23
CA LYS A 214 -20.82 -3.45 28.59
C LYS A 214 -20.90 -4.23 29.90
N ARG A 215 -20.01 -5.21 30.11
CA ARG A 215 -19.93 -5.97 31.38
C ARG A 215 -19.55 -5.08 32.57
N LEU A 216 -18.76 -4.03 32.34
CA LEU A 216 -18.39 -3.04 33.35
C LEU A 216 -19.47 -1.96 33.59
N GLY A 217 -20.61 -2.02 32.89
CA GLY A 217 -21.68 -1.03 33.00
C GLY A 217 -21.44 0.26 32.22
N HIS A 218 -20.40 0.31 31.38
CA HIS A 218 -20.13 1.41 30.47
C HIS A 218 -20.87 1.17 29.14
N GLU A 219 -22.15 1.53 29.07
CA GLU A 219 -22.87 1.53 27.79
C GLU A 219 -22.48 2.79 27.00
N PRO A 220 -22.05 2.67 25.72
CA PRO A 220 -21.76 3.85 24.91
C PRO A 220 -23.01 4.72 24.81
N PRO A 221 -22.87 6.07 24.86
CA PRO A 221 -24.01 6.95 24.73
C PRO A 221 -24.67 6.71 23.37
N LYS A 222 -25.91 6.21 23.39
CA LYS A 222 -26.70 6.07 22.16
C LYS A 222 -26.82 7.45 21.54
N ILE A 223 -26.32 7.61 20.30
CA ILE A 223 -26.50 8.83 19.53
C ILE A 223 -28.01 9.01 19.40
N GLN A 224 -28.56 9.93 20.18
CA GLN A 224 -29.97 10.27 20.07
C GLN A 224 -30.10 10.96 18.72
N PRO A 225 -31.00 10.47 17.82
CA PRO A 225 -31.25 11.19 16.59
C PRO A 225 -31.62 12.62 16.96
N LEU A 226 -31.04 13.61 16.28
CA LEU A 226 -31.34 15.01 16.54
C LEU A 226 -32.83 15.23 16.24
N ILE A 227 -33.67 15.18 17.27
CA ILE A 227 -35.11 15.43 17.16
C ILE A 227 -35.27 16.94 17.05
N LEU A 228 -35.17 17.43 15.81
CA LEU A 228 -35.41 18.83 15.50
C LEU A 228 -36.88 19.00 15.12
N THR A 229 -37.56 19.98 15.70
CA THR A 229 -38.88 20.36 15.19
C THR A 229 -38.74 21.03 13.82
N GLU A 230 -39.78 20.98 12.99
CA GLU A 230 -39.78 21.62 11.68
C GLU A 230 -39.40 23.11 11.78
N GLN A 231 -39.89 23.81 12.81
CA GLN A 231 -39.57 25.21 13.06
C GLN A 231 -38.09 25.42 13.40
N GLN A 232 -37.50 24.56 14.23
CA GLN A 232 -36.07 24.63 14.54
C GLN A 232 -35.21 24.34 13.30
N ALA A 233 -35.63 23.38 12.46
CA ALA A 233 -34.96 23.11 11.18
C ALA A 233 -34.98 24.33 10.26
N VAL A 234 -36.14 24.97 10.12
CA VAL A 234 -36.30 26.19 9.33
C VAL A 234 -35.41 27.32 9.87
N LEU A 235 -35.36 27.52 11.18
CA LEU A 235 -34.52 28.57 11.79
C LEU A 235 -33.03 28.36 11.54
N ILE A 236 -32.54 27.12 11.66
CA ILE A 236 -31.14 26.78 11.39
C ILE A 236 -30.82 27.01 9.91
N ILE A 237 -31.67 26.51 9.00
CA ILE A 237 -31.49 26.68 7.55
C ILE A 237 -31.48 28.17 7.19
N GLN A 238 -32.42 28.96 7.72
CA GLN A 238 -32.46 30.39 7.49
C GLN A 238 -31.26 31.13 8.08
N ALA A 239 -30.76 30.73 9.25
CA ALA A 239 -29.57 31.31 9.85
C ALA A 239 -28.32 31.05 8.99
N HIS A 240 -28.13 29.81 8.52
CA HIS A 240 -27.05 29.45 7.61
C HIS A 240 -27.17 30.17 6.26
N GLU A 241 -28.38 30.32 5.71
CA GLU A 241 -28.59 31.05 4.46
C GLU A 241 -28.32 32.55 4.63
N ARG A 242 -28.72 33.18 5.75
CA ARG A 242 -28.34 34.56 6.08
C ARG A 242 -26.82 34.73 6.21
N ALA A 243 -26.15 33.80 6.88
CA ALA A 243 -24.69 33.80 7.00
C ALA A 243 -24.00 33.63 5.64
N ARG A 244 -24.51 32.74 4.77
CA ARG A 244 -24.04 32.56 3.39
C ARG A 244 -24.21 33.83 2.56
N GLN A 245 -25.38 34.49 2.68
CA GLN A 245 -25.64 35.77 2.01
C GLN A 245 -24.73 36.89 2.51
N GLY A 246 -24.43 36.94 3.81
CA GLY A 246 -23.46 37.87 4.37
C GLY A 246 -22.05 37.65 3.82
N ARG A 247 -21.57 36.40 3.74
CA ARG A 247 -20.27 36.08 3.11
C ARG A 247 -20.25 36.48 1.63
N LEU A 248 -21.35 36.25 0.92
CA LEU A 248 -21.48 36.65 -0.50
C LEU A 248 -21.56 38.17 -0.70
N SER A 249 -22.11 38.93 0.24
CA SER A 249 -22.13 40.39 0.12
C SER A 249 -20.76 40.99 0.38
N VAL A 250 -19.99 40.42 1.30
CA VAL A 250 -18.60 40.84 1.59
C VAL A 250 -17.65 40.45 0.45
N CYS A 251 -17.78 39.26 -0.13
CA CYS A 251 -17.00 38.85 -1.30
C CYS A 251 -17.53 39.43 -2.64
N GLY A 252 -18.67 40.12 -2.63
CA GLY A 252 -19.40 40.53 -3.83
C GLY A 252 -19.17 41.97 -4.30
N GLU A 253 -18.43 42.78 -3.54
CA GLU A 253 -18.14 44.17 -3.93
C GLU A 253 -17.15 44.27 -5.11
N ASP A 254 -16.39 43.20 -5.42
CA ASP A 254 -15.40 43.20 -6.52
C ASP A 254 -15.88 42.61 -7.87
N LEU A 255 -17.13 42.13 -8.00
CA LEU A 255 -17.59 41.41 -9.22
C LEU A 255 -18.91 41.95 -9.81
N SER A 256 -19.13 43.25 -9.70
CA SER A 256 -20.35 43.90 -10.20
C SER A 256 -20.22 44.27 -11.68
N LEU A 257 -20.64 43.37 -12.59
CA LEU A 257 -21.36 43.67 -13.85
C LEU A 257 -21.71 42.41 -14.67
N GLY A 258 -20.91 41.33 -14.58
CA GLY A 258 -21.13 40.08 -15.32
C GLY A 258 -22.18 39.12 -14.72
N GLU A 259 -22.48 39.23 -13.43
CA GLU A 259 -23.28 38.24 -12.70
C GLU A 259 -24.80 38.40 -12.83
N ARG A 260 -25.30 39.59 -13.19
CA ARG A 260 -26.75 39.80 -13.40
C ARG A 260 -27.32 38.93 -14.53
N ARG A 261 -26.49 38.60 -15.54
CA ARG A 261 -26.84 37.70 -16.65
C ARG A 261 -26.84 36.23 -16.24
N LYS A 262 -25.89 35.82 -15.37
CA LYS A 262 -25.80 34.47 -14.80
C LYS A 262 -26.99 34.18 -13.86
N ARG A 263 -27.41 35.15 -13.04
CA ARG A 263 -28.48 35.00 -12.03
C ARG A 263 -29.86 34.66 -12.62
N ARG A 264 -30.18 35.12 -13.85
CA ARG A 264 -31.39 34.71 -14.60
C ARG A 264 -31.30 33.30 -15.17
N LYS A 265 -30.10 32.86 -15.61
CA LYS A 265 -29.85 31.49 -16.08
C LYS A 265 -29.98 30.48 -14.93
N TRP A 266 -29.40 30.78 -13.76
CA TRP A 266 -29.47 29.94 -12.56
C TRP A 266 -30.89 29.70 -12.03
N ARG A 267 -31.78 30.70 -12.09
CA ARG A 267 -33.18 30.56 -11.62
C ARG A 267 -33.99 29.59 -12.47
N ASN A 268 -33.72 29.52 -13.78
CA ASN A 268 -34.31 28.54 -14.69
C ASN A 268 -33.65 27.14 -14.57
N THR A 269 -32.37 27.07 -14.18
CA THR A 269 -31.65 25.81 -13.91
C THR A 269 -32.10 25.15 -12.60
N SER A 270 -32.44 25.93 -11.57
CA SER A 270 -32.84 25.43 -10.23
C SER A 270 -34.12 24.57 -10.25
N HIS A 271 -35.11 24.88 -11.10
CA HIS A 271 -36.31 24.05 -11.27
C HIS A 271 -36.05 22.72 -12.00
N ARG A 272 -34.95 22.59 -12.76
CA ARG A 272 -34.50 21.31 -13.35
C ARG A 272 -33.62 20.50 -12.39
N ASN A 273 -32.95 21.15 -11.44
CA ASN A 273 -31.96 20.54 -10.55
C ASN A 273 -32.55 19.66 -9.43
N GLY A 274 -33.82 19.83 -9.06
CA GLY A 274 -34.48 18.95 -8.08
C GLY A 274 -34.55 17.49 -8.56
N THR A 275 -34.86 17.28 -9.83
CA THR A 275 -34.80 15.97 -10.50
C THR A 275 -33.37 15.47 -10.73
N THR A 276 -32.41 16.37 -10.99
CA THR A 276 -30.99 16.02 -11.17
C THR A 276 -30.33 15.60 -9.85
N ALA A 277 -30.69 16.22 -8.72
CA ALA A 277 -30.17 15.84 -7.40
C ALA A 277 -30.69 14.46 -6.93
N LEU A 278 -31.98 14.17 -7.16
CA LEU A 278 -32.56 12.84 -6.92
C LEU A 278 -31.98 11.78 -7.87
N CYS A 279 -31.68 12.15 -9.13
CA CYS A 279 -30.93 11.29 -10.06
C CYS A 279 -29.51 11.02 -9.53
N GLY A 280 -28.81 12.06 -9.05
CA GLY A 280 -27.48 11.99 -8.44
C GLY A 280 -27.42 11.03 -7.25
N ILE A 281 -28.38 11.12 -6.33
CA ILE A 281 -28.45 10.21 -5.17
C ILE A 281 -28.67 8.75 -5.61
N LYS A 282 -29.53 8.51 -6.61
CA LYS A 282 -29.75 7.15 -7.15
C LYS A 282 -28.49 6.61 -7.84
N THR A 283 -27.76 7.45 -8.58
CA THR A 283 -26.52 7.04 -9.21
C THR A 283 -25.41 6.76 -8.20
N MET A 284 -25.32 7.54 -7.11
CA MET A 284 -24.34 7.29 -6.05
C MET A 284 -24.62 5.97 -5.31
N LYS A 285 -25.89 5.72 -4.94
CA LYS A 285 -26.28 4.42 -4.36
C LYS A 285 -25.95 3.25 -5.26
N ARG A 286 -26.25 3.36 -6.56
CA ARG A 286 -25.91 2.31 -7.52
C ARG A 286 -24.39 2.12 -7.66
N ALA A 287 -23.61 3.19 -7.60
CA ALA A 287 -22.15 3.11 -7.62
C ALA A 287 -21.60 2.43 -6.35
N GLU A 288 -22.18 2.72 -5.18
CA GLU A 288 -21.88 2.05 -3.91
C GLU A 288 -22.22 0.56 -3.97
N GLU A 289 -23.42 0.19 -4.44
CA GLU A 289 -23.82 -1.21 -4.63
C GLU A 289 -22.86 -1.98 -5.55
N VAL A 290 -22.45 -1.36 -6.67
CA VAL A 290 -21.47 -1.96 -7.60
C VAL A 290 -20.10 -2.09 -6.92
N LYS A 291 -19.69 -1.11 -6.12
CA LYS A 291 -18.44 -1.14 -5.36
C LYS A 291 -18.44 -2.26 -4.32
N GLU A 292 -19.53 -2.42 -3.57
CA GLU A 292 -19.70 -3.50 -2.59
C GLU A 292 -19.73 -4.88 -3.26
N TYR A 293 -20.46 -5.03 -4.36
CA TYR A 293 -20.49 -6.26 -5.13
C TYR A 293 -19.09 -6.65 -5.64
N ARG A 294 -18.33 -5.68 -6.19
CA ARG A 294 -16.95 -5.89 -6.63
C ARG A 294 -16.07 -6.35 -5.47
N ARG A 295 -16.17 -5.69 -4.32
CA ARG A 295 -15.40 -6.04 -3.12
C ARG A 295 -15.74 -7.43 -2.59
N GLY A 296 -17.02 -7.81 -2.58
CA GLY A 296 -17.42 -9.17 -2.22
C GLY A 296 -16.89 -10.23 -3.19
N LEU A 297 -16.80 -9.90 -4.48
CA LEU A 297 -16.20 -10.79 -5.48
C LEU A 297 -14.68 -10.88 -5.30
N GLN A 298 -14.00 -9.77 -4.99
CA GLN A 298 -12.57 -9.74 -4.66
C GLN A 298 -12.22 -10.69 -3.51
N THR A 299 -12.98 -10.66 -2.42
CA THR A 299 -12.77 -11.59 -1.28
C THR A 299 -12.92 -13.05 -1.71
N LYS A 300 -13.93 -13.36 -2.53
CA LYS A 300 -14.12 -14.71 -3.06
C LYS A 300 -12.96 -15.16 -3.96
N ARG A 301 -12.42 -14.27 -4.81
CA ARG A 301 -11.26 -14.59 -5.65
C ARG A 301 -9.99 -14.77 -4.86
N GLU A 302 -9.82 -14.02 -3.79
CA GLU A 302 -8.71 -14.22 -2.86
C GLU A 302 -8.79 -15.60 -2.21
N GLN A 303 -9.96 -16.01 -1.72
CA GLN A 303 -10.17 -17.34 -1.14
C GLN A 303 -9.92 -18.46 -2.16
N GLU A 304 -10.51 -18.36 -3.37
CA GLU A 304 -10.28 -19.30 -4.47
C GLU A 304 -8.77 -19.42 -4.78
N TYR A 305 -8.05 -18.29 -4.79
CA TYR A 305 -6.61 -18.25 -5.05
C TYR A 305 -5.81 -18.97 -3.94
N LEU A 306 -6.11 -18.69 -2.66
CA LEU A 306 -5.43 -19.33 -1.52
C LEU A 306 -5.66 -20.85 -1.50
N GLU A 307 -6.90 -21.30 -1.74
CA GLU A 307 -7.22 -22.73 -1.86
C GLU A 307 -6.46 -23.38 -3.04
N THR A 308 -6.36 -22.67 -4.16
CA THR A 308 -5.62 -23.14 -5.34
C THR A 308 -4.12 -23.23 -5.06
N LEU A 309 -3.54 -22.27 -4.31
CA LEU A 309 -2.13 -22.32 -3.89
C LEU A 309 -1.82 -23.58 -3.08
N GLU A 310 -2.68 -23.94 -2.13
CA GLU A 310 -2.51 -25.12 -1.28
C GLU A 310 -2.69 -26.41 -2.08
N SER A 311 -3.76 -26.51 -2.86
CA SER A 311 -4.06 -27.67 -3.71
C SER A 311 -2.94 -27.96 -4.72
N ILE A 312 -2.42 -26.92 -5.38
CA ILE A 312 -1.32 -27.05 -6.33
C ILE A 312 -0.02 -27.40 -5.61
N GLU A 313 0.30 -26.77 -4.47
CA GLU A 313 1.50 -27.11 -3.69
C GLU A 313 1.51 -28.61 -3.32
N ASP A 314 0.37 -29.13 -2.86
CA ASP A 314 0.19 -30.55 -2.53
C ASP A 314 0.36 -31.46 -3.75
N SER A 315 -0.25 -31.09 -4.88
CA SER A 315 -0.16 -31.82 -6.15
C SER A 315 1.27 -31.88 -6.67
N VAL A 316 1.96 -30.74 -6.68
CA VAL A 316 3.36 -30.62 -7.14
C VAL A 316 4.28 -31.40 -6.19
N ARG A 317 4.09 -31.29 -4.87
CA ARG A 317 4.91 -32.02 -3.89
C ARG A 317 4.74 -33.53 -4.06
N LYS A 318 3.52 -34.04 -4.21
CA LYS A 318 3.26 -35.48 -4.41
C LYS A 318 3.85 -36.01 -5.71
N LYS A 319 3.78 -35.25 -6.81
CA LYS A 319 4.25 -35.68 -8.14
C LYS A 319 5.76 -35.52 -8.34
N HIS A 320 6.32 -34.39 -7.92
CA HIS A 320 7.68 -34.00 -8.28
C HIS A 320 8.69 -34.22 -7.16
N ALA A 321 8.31 -34.14 -5.88
CA ALA A 321 9.29 -34.22 -4.80
C ALA A 321 10.09 -35.55 -4.78
N PRO A 322 9.47 -36.75 -4.92
CA PRO A 322 10.22 -38.01 -4.96
C PRO A 322 11.17 -38.08 -6.17
N ARG A 323 10.69 -37.66 -7.34
CA ARG A 323 11.50 -37.65 -8.56
C ARG A 323 12.68 -36.68 -8.46
N LEU A 324 12.45 -35.47 -7.95
CA LEU A 324 13.51 -34.47 -7.74
C LEU A 324 14.52 -34.95 -6.70
N HIS A 325 14.04 -35.56 -5.61
CA HIS A 325 14.89 -36.11 -4.55
C HIS A 325 15.87 -37.13 -5.12
N ASP A 326 15.36 -38.12 -5.85
CA ASP A 326 16.20 -39.19 -6.41
C ASP A 326 17.18 -38.65 -7.46
N GLN A 327 16.70 -37.75 -8.35
CA GLN A 327 17.55 -37.11 -9.35
C GLN A 327 18.70 -36.31 -8.72
N MET A 328 18.41 -35.48 -7.72
CA MET A 328 19.41 -34.69 -7.01
C MET A 328 20.38 -35.56 -6.21
N ALA A 329 19.86 -36.57 -5.51
CA ALA A 329 20.68 -37.49 -4.71
C ALA A 329 21.65 -38.27 -5.61
N ASP A 330 21.17 -38.80 -6.73
CA ASP A 330 22.00 -39.54 -7.70
C ASP A 330 23.07 -38.65 -8.32
N GLU A 331 22.73 -37.42 -8.69
CA GLU A 331 23.68 -36.46 -9.24
C GLU A 331 24.77 -36.10 -8.21
N LEU A 332 24.39 -35.87 -6.95
CA LEU A 332 25.34 -35.59 -5.88
C LEU A 332 26.22 -36.79 -5.55
N ARG A 333 25.66 -38.00 -5.44
CA ARG A 333 26.43 -39.24 -5.24
C ARG A 333 27.44 -39.44 -6.36
N ARG A 334 27.03 -39.21 -7.62
CA ARG A 334 27.92 -39.29 -8.78
C ARG A 334 29.08 -38.31 -8.65
N ARG A 335 28.79 -37.05 -8.32
CA ARG A 335 29.81 -36.01 -8.14
C ARG A 335 30.78 -36.29 -7.00
N VAL A 336 30.27 -36.84 -5.88
CA VAL A 336 31.09 -37.29 -4.75
C VAL A 336 32.03 -38.42 -5.17
N ASN A 337 31.53 -39.42 -5.90
CA ASN A 337 32.33 -40.54 -6.38
C ASN A 337 33.42 -40.09 -7.35
N GLU A 338 33.08 -39.24 -8.33
CA GLU A 338 34.06 -38.67 -9.26
C GLU A 338 35.17 -37.89 -8.53
N TYR A 339 34.82 -37.15 -7.48
CA TYR A 339 35.80 -36.45 -6.65
C TYR A 339 36.71 -37.44 -5.89
N PHE A 340 36.13 -38.50 -5.33
CA PHE A 340 36.88 -39.52 -4.60
C PHE A 340 37.83 -40.30 -5.52
N GLU A 341 37.39 -40.69 -6.72
CA GLU A 341 38.24 -41.38 -7.71
C GLU A 341 39.46 -40.55 -8.10
N ARG A 342 39.31 -39.22 -8.20
CA ARG A 342 40.39 -38.31 -8.58
C ARG A 342 41.36 -37.99 -7.45
N THR A 343 40.87 -37.87 -6.23
CA THR A 343 41.66 -37.35 -5.09
C THR A 343 42.01 -38.40 -4.04
N GLY A 344 41.32 -39.54 -4.05
CA GLY A 344 41.39 -40.58 -3.02
C GLY A 344 40.85 -40.13 -1.65
N LYS A 345 40.13 -39.00 -1.57
CA LYS A 345 39.54 -38.44 -0.36
C LYS A 345 38.10 -38.02 -0.60
N PHE A 346 37.27 -38.10 0.44
CA PHE A 346 35.89 -37.60 0.34
C PHE A 346 35.88 -36.06 0.33
N PRO A 347 35.00 -35.44 -0.47
CA PRO A 347 34.87 -33.98 -0.51
C PRO A 347 34.25 -33.45 0.78
N ASP A 348 34.67 -32.25 1.21
CA ASP A 348 34.03 -31.53 2.31
C ASP A 348 32.74 -30.88 1.79
N PHE A 349 31.59 -31.27 2.35
CA PHE A 349 30.29 -30.80 1.87
C PHE A 349 29.96 -29.44 2.49
N PRO A 350 29.71 -28.37 1.69
CA PRO A 350 29.47 -27.05 2.23
C PRO A 350 28.28 -27.03 3.21
N SER A 351 28.40 -26.18 4.24
CA SER A 351 27.28 -25.92 5.14
C SER A 351 26.13 -25.22 4.41
N GLU A 352 24.92 -25.31 4.94
CA GLU A 352 23.73 -24.63 4.39
C GLU A 352 23.97 -23.11 4.23
N GLU A 353 24.63 -22.49 5.21
CA GLU A 353 25.02 -21.07 5.19
C GLU A 353 26.06 -20.72 4.09
N SER A 354 26.79 -21.71 3.57
CA SER A 354 27.79 -21.55 2.51
C SER A 354 27.27 -21.94 1.12
N GLY A 355 25.96 -22.18 0.98
CA GLY A 355 25.31 -22.50 -0.30
C GLY A 355 25.18 -24.00 -0.61
N GLY A 356 25.47 -24.90 0.34
CA GLY A 356 25.19 -26.35 0.24
C GLY A 356 25.67 -27.00 -1.06
N SER A 357 24.82 -27.85 -1.66
CA SER A 357 25.07 -28.47 -2.97
C SER A 357 25.18 -27.48 -4.12
N ARG A 358 24.55 -26.30 -4.04
CA ARG A 358 24.56 -25.30 -5.11
C ARG A 358 25.98 -24.82 -5.41
N ALA A 359 26.81 -24.68 -4.38
CA ALA A 359 28.24 -24.35 -4.52
C ALA A 359 29.05 -25.46 -5.23
N MET A 360 28.64 -26.73 -5.07
CA MET A 360 29.26 -27.85 -5.79
C MET A 360 28.99 -27.75 -7.28
N PHE A 361 27.77 -27.39 -7.69
CA PHE A 361 27.36 -27.26 -9.08
C PHE A 361 27.91 -26.01 -9.79
N SER A 362 28.12 -24.90 -9.08
CA SER A 362 28.66 -23.67 -9.68
C SER A 362 30.13 -23.76 -10.12
N ARG A 363 30.90 -24.77 -9.67
CA ARG A 363 32.32 -24.96 -10.04
C ARG A 363 32.53 -25.73 -11.35
N GLN A 364 31.57 -25.70 -12.28
CA GLN A 364 31.69 -26.36 -13.58
C GLN A 364 32.16 -25.37 -14.65
N GLY A 365 33.44 -25.06 -14.56
CA GLY A 365 34.14 -24.15 -15.47
C GLY A 365 35.63 -24.07 -15.19
N THR A 366 36.28 -25.22 -14.93
CA THR A 366 37.71 -25.51 -15.18
C THR A 366 38.06 -26.82 -14.48
N GLY A 367 38.51 -27.78 -15.27
CA GLY A 367 39.21 -28.93 -14.74
C GLY A 367 40.52 -28.50 -14.07
N THR A 368 41.00 -29.36 -13.17
CA THR A 368 42.31 -29.39 -12.52
C THR A 368 42.40 -28.64 -11.19
N ASP A 369 42.46 -29.42 -10.11
CA ASP A 369 43.08 -29.00 -8.87
C ASP A 369 44.58 -29.34 -8.94
N SER A 370 45.37 -28.41 -8.40
CA SER A 370 46.57 -28.62 -7.57
C SER A 370 47.96 -28.80 -8.23
N GLU A 371 48.81 -27.82 -7.93
CA GLU A 371 50.24 -27.93 -7.59
C GLU A 371 51.17 -28.79 -8.47
N LEU A 372 51.69 -28.20 -9.54
CA LEU A 372 53.09 -28.34 -9.99
C LEU A 372 53.32 -27.45 -11.22
N SER A 373 53.83 -26.23 -11.00
CA SER A 373 54.88 -25.60 -11.82
C SER A 373 55.16 -24.16 -11.36
N LYS A 374 56.35 -23.98 -10.79
CA LYS A 374 57.06 -22.69 -10.71
C LYS A 374 57.59 -22.34 -12.09
N SER A 375 57.14 -21.22 -12.66
CA SER A 375 57.97 -20.24 -13.40
C SER A 375 57.09 -19.10 -13.92
N SER A 376 57.33 -17.90 -13.42
CA SER A 376 56.88 -16.60 -13.94
C SER A 376 57.43 -16.32 -15.37
N PRO A 377 57.15 -15.18 -16.04
CA PRO A 377 56.06 -14.19 -15.97
C PRO A 377 55.34 -14.04 -17.36
N VAL A 378 54.16 -13.43 -17.52
CA VAL A 378 53.85 -12.06 -18.01
C VAL A 378 52.41 -12.23 -18.57
N SER A 379 51.36 -11.58 -18.07
CA SER A 379 51.02 -10.22 -18.43
C SER A 379 50.17 -9.50 -17.37
N SER A 380 50.24 -8.19 -17.47
CA SER A 380 49.94 -7.12 -16.53
C SER A 380 48.48 -6.98 -16.10
N LYS A 381 48.31 -7.05 -14.77
CA LYS A 381 47.42 -6.22 -13.95
C LYS A 381 47.89 -4.75 -14.04
N GLU A 382 47.00 -3.76 -14.06
CA GLU A 382 46.71 -2.87 -12.91
C GLU A 382 45.69 -1.79 -13.35
N SER A 383 44.81 -1.23 -12.52
CA SER A 383 44.95 -1.04 -11.07
C SER A 383 43.60 -0.81 -10.36
N LYS A 384 43.43 -1.53 -9.24
CA LYS A 384 42.83 -1.01 -7.99
C LYS A 384 44.01 -0.56 -7.13
N LYS A 385 43.88 0.57 -6.41
CA LYS A 385 44.79 0.93 -5.31
C LYS A 385 44.02 0.99 -4.00
N SER A 386 44.28 0.04 -3.12
CA SER A 386 44.04 0.15 -1.68
C SER A 386 45.34 -0.04 -0.93
N LYS A 387 45.49 0.83 0.06
CA LYS A 387 46.62 1.21 0.89
C LYS A 387 46.97 0.13 1.94
N GLU A 388 48.25 -0.13 2.14
CA GLU A 388 48.76 -0.81 3.35
C GLU A 388 49.78 0.09 4.06
N LYS A 389 49.80 -0.02 5.40
CA LYS A 389 50.60 0.75 6.36
C LYS A 389 51.95 0.08 6.58
N GLU A 390 53.01 0.87 6.78
CA GLU A 390 54.10 0.49 7.69
C GLU A 390 54.69 1.68 8.47
N LYS A 391 55.17 1.39 9.68
CA LYS A 391 55.54 2.27 10.80
C LYS A 391 56.96 2.87 10.67
N LYS A 392 57.21 4.10 11.17
CA LYS A 392 57.92 4.41 12.47
C LYS A 392 58.27 5.92 12.63
N ASN A 393 58.05 6.43 13.85
CA ASN A 393 58.67 7.55 14.59
C ASN A 393 59.20 8.81 13.86
N ASN A 394 58.75 10.02 14.28
CA ASN A 394 59.48 10.89 15.24
C ASN A 394 58.65 12.12 15.66
N LYS A 395 59.10 12.76 16.74
CA LYS A 395 58.54 13.81 17.60
C LYS A 395 58.61 15.25 17.02
N ASN A 396 57.64 16.10 17.38
CA ASN A 396 57.60 17.60 17.51
C ASN A 396 56.32 18.18 16.86
N ASN A 397 55.33 18.67 17.61
CA ASN A 397 55.17 19.96 18.32
C ASN A 397 54.68 21.10 17.41
N GLU A 398 53.67 21.85 17.90
CA GLU A 398 53.16 23.15 17.42
C GLU A 398 52.22 23.11 16.19
N THR A 399 51.10 23.85 16.05
CA THR A 399 50.28 24.72 16.90
C THR A 399 48.91 24.84 16.21
N LYS A 400 47.84 25.07 16.98
CA LYS A 400 46.49 25.39 16.50
C LYS A 400 46.47 26.61 15.56
N THR A 401 45.78 26.49 14.44
CA THR A 401 44.95 27.57 13.88
C THR A 401 43.66 26.97 13.34
N LYS A 402 42.55 27.38 13.97
CA LYS A 402 41.21 27.31 13.41
C LYS A 402 41.16 28.35 12.29
N ASP A 403 40.79 27.94 11.09
CA ASP A 403 40.11 28.84 10.17
C ASP A 403 38.76 28.19 9.86
N GLU A 404 37.73 28.91 10.33
CA GLU A 404 36.32 28.66 10.05
C GLU A 404 36.04 29.23 8.66
N GLU A 405 36.10 28.37 7.63
CA GLU A 405 35.46 28.65 6.35
C GLU A 405 34.21 27.79 6.24
N GLU A 406 33.07 28.46 6.15
CA GLU A 406 31.73 27.91 5.96
C GLU A 406 31.73 26.94 4.77
N ASN A 407 31.77 25.65 5.07
CA ASN A 407 31.60 24.61 4.07
C ASN A 407 30.11 24.61 3.69
N MET A 408 29.76 25.29 2.58
CA MET A 408 28.44 25.16 1.94
C MET A 408 28.17 23.67 1.73
N GLU A 409 27.33 23.10 2.60
CA GLU A 409 26.95 21.69 2.57
C GLU A 409 26.30 21.38 1.22
N VAL A 410 27.05 20.69 0.37
CA VAL A 410 26.55 20.06 -0.85
C VAL A 410 25.43 19.11 -0.43
N PHE A 411 24.19 19.48 -0.74
CA PHE A 411 23.02 18.63 -0.46
C PHE A 411 22.98 17.55 -1.54
N GLN A 412 23.05 16.28 -1.14
CA GLN A 412 23.01 15.14 -2.03
C GLN A 412 21.79 14.27 -1.67
N CYS A 413 20.92 13.99 -2.64
CA CYS A 413 19.79 13.09 -2.45
C CYS A 413 20.27 11.69 -2.04
N SER A 414 19.59 11.10 -1.06
CA SER A 414 19.87 9.75 -0.60
C SER A 414 19.43 8.72 -1.65
N SER A 415 20.11 7.57 -1.71
CA SER A 415 19.65 6.45 -2.54
C SER A 415 18.31 5.93 -2.02
N SER A 416 17.31 5.83 -2.89
CA SER A 416 16.01 5.28 -2.52
C SER A 416 16.08 3.78 -2.20
N ALA A 417 15.40 3.36 -1.12
CA ALA A 417 15.18 1.95 -0.81
C ALA A 417 14.06 1.32 -1.67
N PHE A 418 13.22 2.13 -2.31
CA PHE A 418 12.01 1.69 -3.00
C PHE A 418 12.09 1.76 -4.53
N LEU A 419 12.89 2.66 -5.10
CA LEU A 419 12.92 2.92 -6.54
C LEU A 419 13.18 1.65 -7.38
N GLN A 420 14.14 0.81 -6.96
CA GLN A 420 14.44 -0.45 -7.67
C GLN A 420 13.26 -1.43 -7.66
N GLU A 421 12.54 -1.53 -6.55
CA GLU A 421 11.35 -2.37 -6.46
C GLU A 421 10.22 -1.84 -7.35
N ILE A 422 10.06 -0.52 -7.48
CA ILE A 422 9.07 0.09 -8.40
C ILE A 422 9.41 -0.29 -9.84
N ILE A 423 10.68 -0.16 -10.25
CA ILE A 423 11.13 -0.49 -11.60
C ILE A 423 10.92 -1.97 -11.88
N THR A 424 11.42 -2.87 -11.02
CA THR A 424 11.29 -4.32 -11.20
C THR A 424 9.83 -4.78 -11.23
N ALA A 425 8.96 -4.21 -10.37
CA ALA A 425 7.54 -4.56 -10.38
C ALA A 425 6.81 -4.02 -11.62
N ASN A 426 7.21 -2.86 -12.16
CA ASN A 426 6.64 -2.34 -13.40
C ASN A 426 7.11 -3.15 -14.63
N GLU A 427 8.37 -3.58 -14.65
CA GLU A 427 8.89 -4.51 -15.66
C GLU A 427 8.15 -5.86 -15.61
N GLU A 428 7.89 -6.39 -14.41
CA GLU A 428 7.07 -7.60 -14.23
C GLU A 428 5.67 -7.42 -14.85
N PHE A 429 5.06 -6.23 -14.71
CA PHE A 429 3.78 -5.91 -15.36
C PHE A 429 3.89 -5.90 -16.88
N GLU A 430 4.85 -5.18 -17.43
CA GLU A 430 5.08 -5.03 -18.87
C GLU A 430 5.36 -6.38 -19.55
N ASP A 431 6.20 -7.22 -18.94
CA ASP A 431 6.64 -8.49 -19.52
C ASP A 431 5.59 -9.60 -19.38
N ILE A 432 4.96 -9.71 -18.21
CA ILE A 432 4.08 -10.84 -17.89
C ILE A 432 2.62 -10.51 -18.15
N TRP A 433 2.16 -9.30 -17.82
CA TRP A 433 0.74 -9.02 -17.68
C TRP A 433 0.14 -8.18 -18.81
N LYS A 434 0.90 -7.24 -19.38
CA LYS A 434 0.41 -6.29 -20.41
C LYS A 434 -0.15 -6.95 -21.66
N PHE A 435 0.49 -8.02 -22.12
CA PHE A 435 0.14 -8.70 -23.39
C PHE A 435 -0.59 -10.04 -23.21
N LYS A 436 -1.01 -10.39 -21.99
CA LYS A 436 -1.77 -11.63 -21.76
C LYS A 436 -3.17 -11.50 -22.35
N ASP A 437 -3.61 -12.54 -23.08
CA ASP A 437 -4.96 -12.56 -23.65
C ASP A 437 -6.00 -12.82 -22.55
N GLU A 438 -6.83 -11.82 -22.26
CA GLU A 438 -7.90 -11.91 -21.27
C GLU A 438 -9.17 -12.60 -21.80
N LYS A 439 -9.26 -12.90 -23.11
CA LYS A 439 -10.43 -13.58 -23.69
C LYS A 439 -10.69 -14.95 -23.09
N GLU A 440 -9.62 -15.70 -22.84
CA GLU A 440 -9.71 -17.04 -22.24
C GLU A 440 -9.97 -16.98 -20.72
N ASN A 441 -9.66 -15.84 -20.08
CA ASN A 441 -9.86 -15.60 -18.66
C ASN A 441 -10.87 -14.48 -18.38
N ALA A 442 -12.02 -14.50 -19.06
CA ALA A 442 -13.12 -13.56 -18.85
C ALA A 442 -13.79 -13.66 -17.47
N LYS A 443 -13.22 -14.40 -16.51
CA LYS A 443 -13.64 -14.41 -15.12
C LYS A 443 -12.53 -13.90 -14.19
N GLU A 444 -11.39 -13.46 -14.71
CA GLU A 444 -10.25 -12.97 -13.91
C GLU A 444 -9.85 -13.94 -12.79
N LYS A 445 -9.80 -15.24 -13.11
CA LYS A 445 -9.30 -16.28 -12.19
C LYS A 445 -7.78 -16.22 -12.08
N CYS A 446 -7.23 -16.83 -11.03
CA CYS A 446 -5.79 -17.04 -10.94
C CYS A 446 -5.27 -17.95 -12.05
N TYR A 447 -4.05 -17.69 -12.51
CA TYR A 447 -3.31 -18.50 -13.47
C TYR A 447 -2.60 -19.64 -12.73
N GLU A 448 -3.15 -20.85 -12.86
CA GLU A 448 -2.64 -22.07 -12.21
C GLU A 448 -1.21 -22.42 -12.67
N ASP A 449 -0.88 -22.19 -13.94
CA ASP A 449 0.44 -22.46 -14.51
C ASP A 449 1.55 -21.59 -13.89
N MET A 450 1.22 -20.34 -13.52
CA MET A 450 2.13 -19.47 -12.77
C MET A 450 2.35 -19.99 -11.35
N ILE A 451 1.28 -20.41 -10.68
CA ILE A 451 1.34 -21.00 -9.34
C ILE A 451 2.17 -22.28 -9.36
N GLU A 452 1.94 -23.17 -10.33
CA GLU A 452 2.69 -24.42 -10.47
C GLU A 452 4.19 -24.16 -10.61
N ARG A 453 4.59 -23.20 -11.45
CA ARG A 453 6.00 -22.82 -11.61
C ARG A 453 6.62 -22.30 -10.33
N ASP A 454 5.95 -21.40 -9.61
CA ASP A 454 6.47 -20.83 -8.36
C ASP A 454 6.59 -21.90 -7.26
N LYS A 455 5.56 -22.75 -7.13
CA LYS A 455 5.55 -23.85 -6.15
C LYS A 455 6.58 -24.92 -6.51
N MET A 456 6.82 -25.18 -7.79
CA MET A 456 7.88 -26.10 -8.23
C MET A 456 9.25 -25.62 -7.79
N ILE A 457 9.58 -24.34 -7.95
CA ILE A 457 10.85 -23.75 -7.49
C ILE A 457 10.99 -23.86 -5.97
N LYS A 458 9.91 -23.58 -5.23
CA LYS A 458 9.88 -23.71 -3.76
C LYS A 458 10.17 -25.15 -3.32
N ILE A 459 9.46 -26.12 -3.91
CA ILE A 459 9.59 -27.55 -3.58
C ILE A 459 10.98 -28.08 -3.99
N GLU A 460 11.51 -27.64 -5.12
CA GLU A 460 12.88 -27.96 -5.53
C GLU A 460 13.90 -27.49 -4.49
N GLY A 461 13.74 -26.27 -3.96
CA GLY A 461 14.55 -25.75 -2.86
C GLY A 461 14.45 -26.58 -1.58
N GLU A 462 13.23 -26.91 -1.15
CA GLU A 462 12.97 -27.74 0.04
C GLU A 462 13.58 -29.13 -0.10
N VAL A 463 13.38 -29.79 -1.25
CA VAL A 463 13.95 -31.11 -1.53
C VAL A 463 15.48 -31.07 -1.53
N ARG A 464 16.09 -30.01 -2.09
CA ARG A 464 17.54 -29.85 -2.10
C ARG A 464 18.12 -29.82 -0.69
N VAL A 465 17.50 -29.10 0.25
CA VAL A 465 17.95 -29.06 1.65
C VAL A 465 17.94 -30.45 2.28
N VAL A 466 16.86 -31.21 2.07
CA VAL A 466 16.75 -32.60 2.58
C VAL A 466 17.81 -33.50 1.97
N VAL A 467 18.03 -33.43 0.65
CA VAL A 467 19.05 -34.23 -0.04
C VAL A 467 20.45 -33.87 0.48
N ASP A 468 20.76 -32.59 0.66
CA ASP A 468 22.04 -32.12 1.19
C ASP A 468 22.32 -32.70 2.59
N GLU A 469 21.30 -32.78 3.46
CA GLU A 469 21.42 -33.41 4.77
C GLU A 469 21.69 -34.91 4.68
N VAL A 470 20.99 -35.62 3.79
CA VAL A 470 21.18 -37.05 3.56
C VAL A 470 22.61 -37.32 3.08
N ILE A 471 23.08 -36.60 2.06
CA ILE A 471 24.43 -36.77 1.49
C ILE A 471 25.50 -36.43 2.54
N ARG A 472 25.29 -35.40 3.38
CA ARG A 472 26.21 -35.08 4.48
C ARG A 472 26.32 -36.23 5.48
N GLY A 473 25.19 -36.84 5.85
CA GLY A 473 25.17 -38.03 6.70
C GLY A 473 25.86 -39.24 6.07
N GLU A 474 25.64 -39.48 4.77
CA GLU A 474 26.32 -40.54 4.02
C GLU A 474 27.83 -40.35 3.97
N LEU A 475 28.29 -39.12 3.70
CA LEU A 475 29.72 -38.78 3.69
C LEU A 475 30.37 -39.00 5.06
N GLU A 476 29.71 -38.64 6.16
CA GLU A 476 30.21 -38.91 7.51
C GLU A 476 30.36 -40.41 7.78
N LEU A 477 29.40 -41.22 7.34
CA LEU A 477 29.45 -42.68 7.46
C LEU A 477 30.56 -43.29 6.61
N LEU A 478 30.70 -42.85 5.35
CA LEU A 478 31.74 -43.30 4.43
C LEU A 478 33.13 -42.93 4.93
N GLN A 479 33.32 -41.71 5.42
CA GLN A 479 34.58 -41.27 6.03
C GLN A 479 34.92 -42.11 7.26
N ALA A 480 33.95 -42.37 8.14
CA ALA A 480 34.15 -43.20 9.32
C ALA A 480 34.50 -44.67 8.98
N ALA A 481 33.96 -45.22 7.90
CA ALA A 481 34.31 -46.56 7.40
C ALA A 481 35.73 -46.58 6.82
N TYR A 482 36.07 -45.61 5.97
CA TYR A 482 37.39 -45.47 5.37
C TYR A 482 38.49 -45.32 6.42
N ASP A 483 38.24 -44.53 7.48
CA ASP A 483 39.19 -44.35 8.58
C ASP A 483 39.39 -45.64 9.39
N LYS A 484 38.36 -46.49 9.55
CA LYS A 484 38.48 -47.81 10.20
C LYS A 484 39.34 -48.76 9.37
N ASP A 485 39.17 -48.78 8.04
CA ASP A 485 39.95 -49.64 7.15
C ASP A 485 41.42 -49.20 7.06
N ARG A 486 41.68 -47.88 7.08
CA ARG A 486 43.05 -47.36 7.24
C ARG A 486 43.66 -47.70 8.59
N ALA A 487 42.88 -47.63 9.67
CA ALA A 487 43.33 -47.99 11.02
C ALA A 487 43.63 -49.49 11.19
N HIS A 488 43.07 -50.36 10.35
CA HIS A 488 43.44 -51.78 10.31
C HIS A 488 44.73 -52.05 9.52
N LYS A 489 45.11 -51.18 8.57
CA LYS A 489 46.39 -51.30 7.80
C LYS A 489 47.57 -50.52 8.40
N GLY A 490 47.38 -49.76 9.48
CA GLY A 490 48.46 -49.01 10.15
C GLY A 490 48.16 -48.77 11.63
N LYS A 491 49.18 -48.94 12.48
CA LYS A 491 49.17 -48.76 13.94
C LYS A 491 48.24 -47.62 14.41
N LYS A 492 47.42 -47.93 15.43
CA LYS A 492 46.51 -47.03 16.19
C LYS A 492 46.98 -45.57 16.21
N ALA A 493 46.25 -44.69 15.52
CA ALA A 493 46.28 -43.25 15.76
C ALA A 493 45.11 -42.84 16.66
N LYS A 494 45.38 -41.93 17.61
CA LYS A 494 44.45 -41.43 18.63
C LYS A 494 43.22 -40.75 18.00
N LYS A 495 42.02 -41.07 18.52
CA LYS A 495 40.79 -40.29 18.33
C LYS A 495 41.04 -38.80 18.69
N PRO A 496 40.71 -37.83 17.84
CA PRO A 496 40.50 -36.46 18.30
C PRO A 496 39.18 -36.39 19.08
N GLN A 497 39.22 -35.77 20.25
CA GLN A 497 38.04 -35.48 21.06
C GLN A 497 37.07 -34.59 20.28
N LYS A 498 35.80 -35.01 20.27
CA LYS A 498 34.65 -34.20 19.84
C LYS A 498 34.66 -32.91 20.68
N LYS A 499 35.02 -31.76 20.09
CA LYS A 499 34.76 -30.45 20.70
C LYS A 499 33.24 -30.29 20.74
N VAL A 500 32.68 -30.39 21.94
CA VAL A 500 31.34 -29.89 22.24
C VAL A 500 31.33 -28.41 21.84
N ARG A 501 30.58 -28.08 20.78
CA ARG A 501 30.21 -26.70 20.49
C ARG A 501 29.46 -26.18 21.71
N ARG A 502 30.08 -25.28 22.48
CA ARG A 502 29.39 -24.50 23.50
C ARG A 502 28.32 -23.69 22.78
N GLY A 503 27.06 -24.02 23.05
CA GLY A 503 25.92 -23.20 22.62
C GLY A 503 26.14 -21.77 23.07
N GLY A 504 26.04 -20.85 22.12
CA GLY A 504 26.07 -19.42 22.39
C GLY A 504 25.00 -19.08 23.41
N LYS A 505 25.41 -18.39 24.47
CA LYS A 505 24.53 -17.85 25.50
C LYS A 505 23.53 -16.92 24.81
N LYS A 506 22.28 -17.35 24.72
CA LYS A 506 21.16 -16.52 24.24
C LYS A 506 21.17 -15.26 25.09
N LYS A 507 21.36 -14.08 24.45
CA LYS A 507 21.13 -12.79 25.11
C LYS A 507 19.74 -12.86 25.74
N GLU A 508 19.71 -12.65 27.06
CA GLU A 508 18.49 -12.49 27.84
C GLU A 508 17.78 -11.27 27.25
N LYS A 509 16.80 -11.51 26.37
CA LYS A 509 15.79 -10.50 26.05
C LYS A 509 15.10 -10.16 27.36
N GLU A 510 14.76 -8.88 27.54
CA GLU A 510 14.00 -8.40 28.68
C GLU A 510 12.95 -9.44 29.07
N LYS A 511 13.06 -9.92 30.31
CA LYS A 511 12.22 -10.96 30.86
C LYS A 511 10.79 -10.42 30.79
N ASP A 512 10.04 -10.91 29.82
CA ASP A 512 8.62 -10.61 29.71
C ASP A 512 8.01 -10.84 31.09
N LEU A 513 7.31 -9.84 31.61
CA LEU A 513 6.67 -9.90 32.92
C LEU A 513 5.32 -10.62 32.83
N THR A 514 4.89 -11.03 31.63
CA THR A 514 3.58 -11.63 31.34
C THR A 514 3.58 -13.02 30.65
N PRO A 515 4.62 -13.88 30.77
CA PRO A 515 4.72 -15.11 29.98
C PRO A 515 3.64 -16.16 30.30
N ASP A 516 3.00 -16.06 31.47
CA ASP A 516 1.92 -16.97 31.90
C ASP A 516 0.50 -16.42 31.66
N ARG A 517 0.36 -15.26 30.98
CA ARG A 517 -0.95 -14.61 30.73
C ARG A 517 -1.29 -14.60 29.25
N THR A 518 -2.56 -14.85 28.92
CA THR A 518 -3.07 -14.70 27.55
C THR A 518 -3.17 -13.21 27.18
N THR A 519 -2.94 -12.90 25.90
CA THR A 519 -3.07 -11.53 25.37
C THR A 519 -4.45 -10.94 25.60
N GLU A 520 -5.50 -11.77 25.53
CA GLU A 520 -6.89 -11.40 25.82
C GLU A 520 -7.09 -10.95 27.27
N SER A 521 -6.48 -11.64 28.24
CA SER A 521 -6.56 -11.28 29.65
C SER A 521 -5.86 -9.95 29.94
N LEU A 522 -4.71 -9.69 29.31
CA LEU A 522 -4.01 -8.41 29.41
C LEU A 522 -4.86 -7.28 28.80
N PHE A 523 -5.46 -7.55 27.64
CA PHE A 523 -6.28 -6.57 26.95
C PHE A 523 -7.55 -6.21 27.75
N GLU A 524 -8.20 -7.21 28.35
CA GLU A 524 -9.32 -7.02 29.27
C GLU A 524 -8.94 -6.17 30.49
N GLU A 525 -7.77 -6.42 31.09
CA GLU A 525 -7.26 -5.64 32.22
C GLU A 525 -7.04 -4.17 31.82
N LEU A 526 -6.45 -3.93 30.65
CA LEU A 526 -6.18 -2.59 30.12
C LEU A 526 -7.46 -1.82 29.77
N VAL A 527 -8.49 -2.51 29.26
CA VAL A 527 -9.82 -1.92 29.03
C VAL A 527 -10.49 -1.62 30.37
N THR A 528 -10.44 -2.53 31.34
CA THR A 528 -11.03 -2.36 32.68
C THR A 528 -10.40 -1.19 33.42
N ASN A 529 -9.08 -1.04 33.28
CA ASN A 529 -8.32 0.08 33.82
C ASN A 529 -8.52 1.38 33.03
N GLY A 530 -9.32 1.40 31.96
CA GLY A 530 -9.58 2.59 31.15
C GLY A 530 -8.33 3.17 30.48
N ILE A 531 -7.32 2.33 30.24
CA ILE A 531 -6.14 2.65 29.44
C ILE A 531 -6.48 2.48 27.96
N ILE A 532 -7.13 1.37 27.60
CA ILE A 532 -7.70 1.23 26.26
C ILE A 532 -9.08 1.88 26.27
N ARG A 533 -9.30 2.82 25.36
CA ARG A 533 -10.57 3.56 25.27
C ARG A 533 -11.19 3.46 23.88
N PRO A 534 -12.52 3.32 23.80
CA PRO A 534 -13.21 3.46 22.53
C PRO A 534 -13.15 4.92 22.07
N TYR A 535 -13.12 5.13 20.77
CA TYR A 535 -13.12 6.45 20.15
C TYR A 535 -14.22 6.51 19.08
N PRO A 536 -14.80 7.70 18.82
CA PRO A 536 -15.73 7.86 17.71
C PRO A 536 -14.99 7.69 16.37
N SER A 537 -15.60 6.96 15.44
CA SER A 537 -15.11 6.86 14.06
C SER A 537 -15.23 8.23 13.38
N MET A 538 -14.11 8.75 12.88
CA MET A 538 -14.01 10.06 12.23
C MET A 538 -12.99 9.99 11.10
N SER A 539 -13.33 10.51 9.92
CA SER A 539 -12.35 10.57 8.82
C SER A 539 -11.41 11.75 9.01
N ILE A 540 -10.18 11.62 8.54
CA ILE A 540 -9.24 12.77 8.52
C ILE A 540 -9.76 13.92 7.64
N ASP A 541 -10.58 13.63 6.64
CA ASP A 541 -11.16 14.63 5.75
C ASP A 541 -12.32 15.41 6.41
N ASP A 542 -12.85 14.93 7.55
CA ASP A 542 -13.80 15.68 8.38
C ASP A 542 -13.13 16.86 9.10
N TYR A 543 -11.79 16.91 9.13
CA TYR A 543 -11.03 18.04 9.66
C TYR A 543 -11.04 19.22 8.67
N ILE A 544 -12.03 20.10 8.84
CA ILE A 544 -12.28 21.25 7.97
C ILE A 544 -11.13 22.27 8.04
N GLY A 545 -10.54 22.57 6.89
CA GLY A 545 -9.47 23.55 6.75
C GLY A 545 -8.91 23.61 5.33
N GLU A 546 -8.55 24.80 4.87
CA GLU A 546 -7.92 25.01 3.55
C GLU A 546 -6.40 25.01 3.65
N LYS A 547 -5.73 24.72 2.53
CA LYS A 547 -4.26 24.78 2.41
C LYS A 547 -3.77 26.20 2.14
N CYS A 548 -2.48 26.43 2.40
CA CYS A 548 -1.82 27.67 1.99
C CYS A 548 -1.38 27.57 0.51
N TYR A 549 -2.22 28.05 -0.42
CA TYR A 549 -1.92 28.03 -1.86
C TYR A 549 -0.83 29.03 -2.29
N ILE A 550 -0.58 30.08 -1.49
CA ILE A 550 0.41 31.13 -1.81
C ILE A 550 1.77 30.82 -1.15
N GLY A 551 1.89 29.67 -0.46
CA GLY A 551 3.08 29.35 0.34
C GLY A 551 4.37 29.28 -0.47
N ALA A 552 4.31 28.72 -1.69
CA ALA A 552 5.46 28.65 -2.59
C ALA A 552 5.92 30.05 -3.07
N GLU A 553 4.97 30.89 -3.48
CA GLU A 553 5.25 32.26 -3.94
C GLU A 553 5.84 33.14 -2.82
N LEU A 554 5.34 32.98 -1.59
CA LEU A 554 5.91 33.69 -0.42
C LEU A 554 7.36 33.27 -0.17
N ARG A 555 7.69 31.98 -0.30
CA ARG A 555 9.08 31.50 -0.17
C ARG A 555 10.00 32.05 -1.26
N LYS A 556 9.51 32.17 -2.51
CA LYS A 556 10.26 32.82 -3.61
C LYS A 556 10.58 34.30 -3.28
N GLN A 557 9.75 34.95 -2.48
CA GLN A 557 9.95 36.32 -1.99
C GLN A 557 10.70 36.38 -0.65
N GLU A 558 11.37 35.29 -0.25
CA GLU A 558 12.11 35.16 1.03
C GLU A 558 11.23 35.37 2.29
N ALA A 559 9.91 35.23 2.16
CA ALA A 559 8.97 35.30 3.27
C ALA A 559 8.54 33.90 3.71
N GLU A 560 8.57 33.63 5.02
CA GLU A 560 8.13 32.35 5.56
C GLU A 560 6.58 32.32 5.72
N PRO A 561 5.87 31.46 4.98
CA PRO A 561 4.41 31.39 5.05
C PRO A 561 3.94 30.79 6.38
N SER A 562 2.91 31.38 6.96
CA SER A 562 2.22 30.79 8.12
C SER A 562 1.38 29.59 7.67
N PRO A 563 1.52 28.41 8.31
CA PRO A 563 0.79 27.21 7.92
C PRO A 563 -0.71 27.32 8.25
N CYS A 564 -1.53 26.80 7.36
CA CYS A 564 -2.98 26.70 7.47
C CYS A 564 -3.42 25.34 8.05
N LEU A 565 -4.70 25.24 8.41
CA LEU A 565 -5.27 24.00 8.95
C LEU A 565 -5.21 22.83 7.95
N GLY A 566 -5.33 23.10 6.64
CA GLY A 566 -5.17 22.09 5.60
C GLY A 566 -3.73 21.56 5.50
N ASP A 567 -2.74 22.42 5.76
CA ASP A 567 -1.33 22.00 5.77
C ASP A 567 -1.06 21.06 6.95
N VAL A 568 -1.66 21.33 8.12
CA VAL A 568 -1.63 20.42 9.27
C VAL A 568 -2.31 19.07 8.95
N ARG A 569 -3.42 19.08 8.20
CA ARG A 569 -4.10 17.85 7.77
C ARG A 569 -3.20 16.99 6.89
N GLN A 570 -2.54 17.60 5.90
CA GLN A 570 -1.60 16.91 5.02
C GLN A 570 -0.44 16.31 5.83
N LEU A 571 0.11 17.08 6.76
CA LEU A 571 1.22 16.67 7.60
C LEU A 571 0.89 15.41 8.43
N ILE A 572 -0.34 15.34 8.94
CA ILE A 572 -0.82 14.17 9.68
C ILE A 572 -0.96 12.94 8.77
N LYS A 573 -1.42 13.12 7.52
CA LYS A 573 -1.45 12.03 6.55
C LYS A 573 -0.03 11.51 6.31
N GLU A 574 0.90 12.40 5.99
CA GLU A 574 2.29 12.08 5.62
C GLU A 574 3.12 11.47 6.75
N TYR A 575 2.97 11.94 7.99
CA TYR A 575 3.80 11.49 9.10
C TYR A 575 3.15 10.44 10.02
N CYS A 576 1.83 10.47 10.16
CA CYS A 576 1.14 9.58 11.11
C CYS A 576 0.42 8.42 10.41
N VAL A 577 -0.29 8.68 9.31
CA VAL A 577 -1.15 7.66 8.71
C VAL A 577 -0.38 6.82 7.69
N LEU A 578 0.23 7.46 6.70
CA LEU A 578 0.91 6.79 5.60
C LEU A 578 2.07 5.88 6.03
N PRO A 579 2.97 6.31 6.95
CA PRO A 579 4.08 5.46 7.38
C PRO A 579 3.62 4.24 8.19
N LEU A 580 2.49 4.35 8.89
CA LEU A 580 1.98 3.29 9.76
C LEU A 580 1.08 2.28 9.04
N GLY A 581 0.51 2.64 7.90
CA GLY A 581 -0.52 1.86 7.22
C GLY A 581 -0.03 0.58 6.55
N ALA A 582 1.24 0.51 6.14
CA ALA A 582 1.86 -0.69 5.59
C ALA A 582 3.11 -1.09 6.40
N GLU A 583 3.27 -2.39 6.68
CA GLU A 583 4.41 -2.89 7.46
C GLU A 583 5.73 -2.70 6.74
N TYR A 584 5.76 -2.98 5.43
CA TYR A 584 6.94 -2.78 4.59
C TYR A 584 7.39 -1.30 4.58
N VAL A 585 6.46 -0.36 4.47
CA VAL A 585 6.76 1.08 4.53
C VAL A 585 7.22 1.48 5.93
N ARG A 586 6.55 0.99 6.99
CA ARG A 586 6.92 1.29 8.38
C ARG A 586 8.34 0.84 8.75
N ALA A 587 8.78 -0.30 8.21
CA ALA A 587 10.11 -0.83 8.48
C ALA A 587 11.23 0.02 7.85
N ASN A 588 10.92 0.70 6.75
CA ASN A 588 11.89 1.39 5.91
C ASN A 588 11.73 2.93 5.91
N SER A 589 10.69 3.48 6.55
CA SER A 589 10.42 4.92 6.59
C SER A 589 10.85 5.59 7.92
N PRO A 590 11.16 6.90 7.90
CA PRO A 590 11.51 7.65 9.11
C PRO A 590 10.34 7.74 10.10
N GLN A 591 10.57 7.43 11.38
CA GLN A 591 9.55 7.53 12.43
C GLN A 591 9.44 8.94 12.99
N THR A 592 8.22 9.42 13.26
CA THR A 592 8.00 10.70 13.93
C THR A 592 6.98 10.62 15.05
N SER A 593 7.14 11.49 16.05
CA SER A 593 6.21 11.63 17.17
C SER A 593 5.47 12.96 17.10
N TRP A 594 4.13 12.92 17.10
CA TRP A 594 3.28 14.11 17.03
C TRP A 594 2.59 14.40 18.36
N LYS A 595 2.41 15.69 18.70
CA LYS A 595 1.81 16.11 19.97
C LYS A 595 0.54 16.96 19.77
N ARG A 596 -0.50 16.56 20.53
CA ARG A 596 -1.56 17.40 21.14
C ARG A 596 -2.70 17.95 20.27
N GLN A 597 -3.53 17.09 19.68
CA GLN A 597 -4.99 17.37 19.53
C GLN A 597 -5.82 16.06 19.57
N LYS A 598 -6.83 15.99 20.46
CA LYS A 598 -7.63 14.76 20.67
C LYS A 598 -8.42 14.31 19.44
N MET A 599 -8.98 15.27 18.69
CA MET A 599 -9.79 14.97 17.51
C MET A 599 -8.95 14.34 16.39
N LEU A 600 -7.77 14.90 16.13
CA LEU A 600 -6.83 14.37 15.14
C LEU A 600 -6.29 12.99 15.53
N VAL A 601 -6.12 12.72 16.83
CA VAL A 601 -5.75 11.38 17.31
C VAL A 601 -6.85 10.36 16.96
N HIS A 602 -8.13 10.70 17.17
CA HIS A 602 -9.23 9.81 16.81
C HIS A 602 -9.33 9.56 15.30
N SER A 603 -9.07 10.59 14.47
CA SER A 603 -9.05 10.39 13.01
C SER A 603 -7.88 9.51 12.58
N ILE A 604 -6.67 9.70 13.13
CA ILE A 604 -5.52 8.81 12.87
C ILE A 604 -5.87 7.36 13.26
N CYS A 605 -6.44 7.14 14.45
CA CYS A 605 -6.84 5.80 14.88
C CYS A 605 -7.93 5.21 13.97
N SER A 606 -8.84 6.03 13.45
CA SER A 606 -9.89 5.57 12.52
C SER A 606 -9.31 5.16 11.16
N GLU A 607 -8.43 5.99 10.58
CA GLU A 607 -7.78 5.72 9.28
C GLU A 607 -6.86 4.49 9.32
N LEU A 608 -6.29 4.18 10.50
CA LEU A 608 -5.41 3.01 10.70
C LEU A 608 -6.11 1.78 11.28
N GLY A 609 -7.34 1.90 11.78
CA GLY A 609 -7.99 0.86 12.58
C GLY A 609 -7.25 0.52 13.89
N ALA A 610 -6.53 1.50 14.45
CA ALA A 610 -5.63 1.31 15.60
C ALA A 610 -6.36 1.39 16.94
N THR A 611 -5.82 0.72 17.97
CA THR A 611 -6.35 0.83 19.35
C THR A 611 -5.80 2.06 20.05
N LEU A 612 -6.67 2.84 20.67
CA LEU A 612 -6.27 4.04 21.40
C LEU A 612 -5.86 3.69 22.84
N PHE A 613 -4.59 3.94 23.16
CA PHE A 613 -4.06 3.86 24.52
C PHE A 613 -3.98 5.26 25.14
N ASP A 614 -4.76 5.53 26.18
CA ASP A 614 -4.67 6.76 26.97
C ASP A 614 -3.60 6.61 28.07
N LEU A 615 -2.38 7.02 27.70
CA LEU A 615 -1.21 7.02 28.57
C LEU A 615 -1.02 8.36 29.32
N THR A 616 -2.08 9.15 29.52
CA THR A 616 -1.98 10.40 30.29
C THR A 616 -1.47 10.08 31.71
N PRO A 617 -0.52 10.86 32.29
CA PRO A 617 0.01 10.59 33.62
C PRO A 617 -1.07 10.41 34.69
N ALA A 618 -2.13 11.22 34.63
CA ALA A 618 -3.29 11.10 35.52
C ALA A 618 -4.03 9.75 35.40
N ASN A 619 -3.97 9.10 34.24
CA ASN A 619 -4.59 7.80 33.98
C ASN A 619 -3.69 6.63 34.39
N ILE A 620 -2.37 6.79 34.39
CA ILE A 620 -1.41 5.70 34.67
C ILE A 620 -1.07 5.60 36.17
N VAL A 621 -1.00 6.74 36.87
CA VAL A 621 -0.56 6.80 38.27
C VAL A 621 -1.43 5.89 39.15
N GLY A 622 -0.78 4.95 39.84
CA GLY A 622 -1.40 4.05 40.81
C GLY A 622 -2.02 2.75 40.25
N LYS A 623 -2.05 2.57 38.91
CA LYS A 623 -2.65 1.35 38.31
C LYS A 623 -1.67 0.18 38.16
N TYR A 624 -0.41 0.48 37.87
CA TYR A 624 0.64 -0.52 37.68
C TYR A 624 1.85 -0.21 38.56
N PRO A 625 2.15 -1.04 39.59
CA PRO A 625 3.34 -0.86 40.41
C PRO A 625 4.59 -1.29 39.64
N GLY A 626 5.54 -0.38 39.41
CA GLY A 626 6.80 -0.63 38.71
C GLY A 626 7.76 0.55 38.78
N LYS A 627 9.02 0.37 38.38
CA LYS A 627 9.99 1.48 38.27
C LYS A 627 9.43 2.52 37.29
N PRO A 628 9.48 3.83 37.61
CA PRO A 628 9.05 4.86 36.68
C PRO A 628 9.95 4.80 35.43
N VAL A 629 9.38 4.34 34.31
CA VAL A 629 10.03 4.43 33.01
C VAL A 629 9.77 5.84 32.51
N SER A 630 10.84 6.62 32.29
CA SER A 630 10.76 7.91 31.63
C SER A 630 10.37 7.68 30.17
N LEU A 631 9.08 7.75 29.86
CA LEU A 631 8.57 7.85 28.49
C LEU A 631 8.66 9.33 28.08
N CYS A 632 9.64 9.66 27.24
CA CYS A 632 9.81 11.00 26.64
C CYS A 632 9.41 10.97 25.17
#